data_AF-A0A943B0P0-F1
#
_entry.id   AF-A0A943B0P0-F1
#
_cell.length_a   1.000
_cell.length_b   1.000
_cell.length_c   1.000
_cell.angle_alpha   90.00
_cell.angle_beta   90.00
_cell.angle_gamma   90.00
#
_symmetry.space_group_name_H-M   'P 1'
#
loop_
_entity.id
_entity.type
_entity.pdbx_description
1 polymer ?
#
loop_
_entity_poly.entity_id
_entity_poly.type
_entity_poly.pdbx_seq_one_letter_code
_entity_poly.pdbx_strand_id
1 'polypeptide(L)' 'MKTWYCVTSSFDDRGRAIAAITATKEAEECPESTYTSTSRKDIYNDWFGSEEEAKKWVEQARCA' A
#
# COMPACT_ATOMS: atom_id res chain seq x y z
N MET A 1 8.00 -11.98 16.14
CA MET A 1 6.82 -11.28 15.61
C MET A 1 7.24 -9.91 15.13
N LYS A 2 6.87 -9.54 13.91
CA LYS A 2 7.19 -8.24 13.31
C LYS A 2 5.89 -7.52 12.99
N THR A 3 5.87 -6.21 13.20
CA THR A 3 4.75 -5.37 12.77
C THR A 3 4.91 -5.07 11.29
N TRP A 4 3.93 -5.47 10.50
CA TRP A 4 3.84 -5.16 9.09
C TRP A 4 2.86 -4.02 8.87
N TYR A 5 3.20 -3.11 7.96
CA TYR A 5 2.44 -1.91 7.62
C TYR A 5 1.87 -2.10 6.22
N CYS A 6 0.55 -2.14 6.10
CA CYS A 6 -0.14 -2.20 4.81
C CYS A 6 -0.28 -0.79 4.24
N VAL A 7 0.32 -0.58 3.07
CA VAL A 7 0.05 0.60 2.25
C VAL A 7 -0.98 0.23 1.20
N THR A 8 -2.10 0.94 1.21
CA THR A 8 -3.08 0.88 0.13
C THR A 8 -2.80 2.02 -0.83
N SER A 9 -2.37 1.66 -2.05
CA SER A 9 -2.22 2.58 -3.17
C SER A 9 -3.37 2.37 -4.15
N SER A 10 -4.05 3.44 -4.57
CA SER A 10 -5.05 3.34 -5.63
C SER A 10 -4.81 4.37 -6.72
N PHE A 11 -4.83 3.89 -7.95
CA PHE A 11 -4.64 4.68 -9.16
C PHE A 11 -5.97 4.71 -9.90
N ASP A 12 -6.56 5.90 -10.05
CA ASP A 12 -7.80 6.10 -10.80
C ASP A 12 -7.48 6.44 -12.25
N ASP A 13 -8.28 5.95 -13.20
CA ASP A 13 -8.13 6.17 -14.65
C ASP A 13 -8.11 7.66 -15.05
N ARG A 14 -8.55 8.56 -14.15
CA ARG A 14 -8.48 10.01 -14.33
C ARG A 14 -7.12 10.61 -13.96
N GLY A 15 -6.10 9.78 -13.74
CA GLY A 15 -4.74 10.21 -13.40
C GLY A 15 -4.58 10.63 -11.94
N ARG A 16 -5.44 10.14 -11.04
CA ARG A 16 -5.30 10.40 -9.59
C ARG A 16 -4.67 9.18 -8.92
N ALA A 17 -3.47 9.36 -8.38
CA ALA A 17 -2.84 8.39 -7.49
C ALA A 17 -3.04 8.83 -6.04
N ILE A 18 -3.51 7.91 -5.20
CA ILE A 18 -3.51 8.08 -3.74
C ILE A 18 -2.80 6.88 -3.12
N ALA A 19 -2.04 7.12 -2.07
CA ALA A 19 -1.46 6.07 -1.26
C ALA A 19 -1.55 6.47 0.21
N ALA A 20 -1.83 5.50 1.08
CA ALA A 20 -1.87 5.70 2.52
C ALA A 20 -1.60 4.39 3.26
N ILE A 21 -1.03 4.48 4.45
CA ILE A 21 -0.96 3.34 5.38
C ILE A 21 -2.37 3.16 5.96
N THR A 22 -3.01 2.03 5.68
CA THR A 22 -4.42 1.78 6.04
C THR A 22 -4.56 0.74 7.13
N ALA A 23 -3.58 -0.14 7.30
CA ALA A 23 -3.62 -1.18 8.32
C ALA A 23 -2.21 -1.53 8.82
N THR A 24 -2.16 -2.11 10.01
CA THR A 24 -0.97 -2.73 10.58
C THR A 24 -1.30 -4.12 11.08
N LYS A 25 -0.43 -5.10 10.85
CA LYS A 25 -0.64 -6.48 11.25
C LYS A 25 0.64 -7.06 11.84
N GLU A 26 0.52 -7.71 12.99
CA GLU A 26 1.63 -8.46 13.58
C GLU A 26 1.66 -9.87 13.00
N ALA A 27 2.77 -10.23 12.37
CA ALA A 27 2.98 -11.56 11.80
C ALA A 27 4.47 -11.93 11.84
N GLU A 28 4.78 -13.22 11.85
CA GLU A 28 6.18 -13.68 11.75
C GLU A 28 6.73 -13.51 10.33
N GLU A 29 5.89 -13.75 9.33
CA GLU A 29 6.22 -13.63 7.91
C GLU A 29 5.47 -12.47 7.26
N CYS A 30 5.96 -12.02 6.10
CA CYS A 30 5.32 -10.95 5.33
C CYS A 30 3.92 -11.40 4.89
N PRO A 31 2.85 -10.65 5.22
CA PRO A 31 1.52 -10.96 4.71
C PRO A 31 1.46 -10.85 3.19
N GLU A 32 0.59 -11.64 2.58
CA GLU A 32 0.40 -11.62 1.12
C GLU A 32 -0.10 -10.24 0.65
N SER A 33 0.60 -9.66 -0.33
CA SER A 33 0.13 -8.45 -0.99
C SER A 33 -1.07 -8.78 -1.86
N THR A 34 -2.07 -7.90 -1.82
CA THR A 34 -3.29 -8.11 -2.60
C THR A 34 -3.47 -6.99 -3.61
N TYR A 35 -4.04 -7.33 -4.75
CA TYR A 35 -4.32 -6.39 -5.81
C TYR A 35 -5.77 -6.55 -6.25
N THR A 36 -6.44 -5.44 -6.50
CA THR A 36 -7.80 -5.40 -6.99
C THR A 36 -7.91 -4.35 -8.07
N SER A 37 -7.98 -4.82 -9.31
CA SER A 37 -8.36 -3.98 -10.45
C SER A 37 -9.87 -3.85 -10.51
N THR A 38 -10.34 -2.63 -10.71
CA THR A 38 -11.76 -2.32 -10.93
C THR A 38 -11.89 -1.53 -12.22
N SER A 39 -13.11 -1.39 -12.76
CA SER A 39 -13.35 -0.66 -14.02
C SER A 39 -13.00 0.84 -14.02
N ARG A 40 -12.56 1.39 -12.88
CA ARG A 40 -12.23 2.82 -12.72
C ARG A 40 -10.91 3.08 -12.00
N LYS A 41 -10.37 2.06 -11.35
CA LYS A 41 -9.19 2.20 -10.50
C LYS A 41 -8.55 0.85 -10.19
N ASP A 42 -7.26 0.91 -9.98
CA ASP A 42 -6.41 -0.19 -9.59
C ASP A 42 -5.95 0.03 -8.16
N ILE A 43 -6.27 -0.92 -7.27
CA ILE A 43 -5.99 -0.85 -5.84
C ILE A 43 -4.95 -1.91 -5.49
N TYR A 44 -3.84 -1.47 -4.92
CA TYR A 44 -2.74 -2.30 -4.45
C TYR A 44 -2.66 -2.22 -2.93
N ASN A 45 -2.46 -3.36 -2.27
CA ASN A 45 -2.21 -3.47 -0.84
C ASN A 45 -0.86 -4.16 -0.65
N ASP A 46 0.16 -3.36 -0.36
CA ASP A 46 1.54 -3.80 -0.19
C ASP A 46 1.91 -3.78 1.29
N TRP A 47 2.54 -4.85 1.76
CA TRP A 47 2.97 -4.97 3.16
C TRP A 47 4.46 -4.65 3.30
N PHE A 48 4.77 -3.75 4.21
CA PHE A 48 6.13 -3.31 4.50
C PHE A 48 6.52 -3.70 5.91
N GLY A 49 7.79 -4.06 6.09
CA GLY A 49 8.30 -4.45 7.39
C GLY A 49 8.60 -3.27 8.34
N SER A 50 8.53 -2.05 7.83
CA SER A 50 8.91 -0.85 8.58
C SER A 50 7.98 0.31 8.22
N GLU A 51 7.65 1.14 9.21
CA GLU A 51 6.82 2.33 8.99
C GLU A 51 7.49 3.32 8.03
N GLU A 52 8.82 3.48 8.11
CA GLU A 52 9.59 4.35 7.21
C GLU A 52 9.52 3.89 5.76
N GLU A 53 9.63 2.59 5.49
CA GLU A 53 9.48 2.02 4.15
C GLU A 53 8.07 2.26 3.61
N ALA A 54 7.06 2.04 4.46
CA ALA A 54 5.66 2.29 4.11
C ALA A 54 5.40 3.77 3.79
N LYS A 55 5.91 4.70 4.61
CA LYS A 55 5.81 6.14 4.38
C LYS A 55 6.49 6.56 3.07
N LYS A 56 7.70 6.05 2.82
CA LYS A 56 8.44 6.33 1.59
C LYS A 56 7.67 5.86 0.36
N TRP A 57 7.04 4.69 0.42
CA TRP A 57 6.17 4.20 -0.65
C TRP A 57 4.96 5.13 -0.88
N VAL A 58 4.30 5.55 0.21
CA VAL A 58 3.19 6.51 0.14
C VAL A 58 3.61 7.82 -0.51
N GLU A 59 4.76 8.37 -0.13
CA GLU A 59 5.28 9.62 -0.70
C GLU A 59 5.62 9.46 -2.19
N GLN A 60 6.28 8.36 -2.56
CA GLN A 60 6.59 8.07 -3.96
C GLN A 60 5.34 7.92 -4.83
N ALA A 61 4.34 7.17 -4.35
CA ALA A 61 3.10 6.95 -5.08
C ALA A 61 2.24 8.22 -5.24
N ARG A 62 2.39 9.21 -4.35
CA ARG A 62 1.70 10.51 -4.44
C ARG A 62 2.39 11.51 -5.37
N CYS A 63 3.68 11.35 -5.63
CA CYS A 63 4.47 12.22 -6.49
C CYS A 63 4.56 11.74 -7.95
N ALA A 64 3.93 10.62 -8.28
CA ALA A 64 3.92 10.00 -9.61
C ALA A 64 2.86 10.58 -10.54
#